data_AF-A0A2H3CFJ0-F1
#
_entry.id   AF-A0A2H3CFJ0-F1
#
_cell.length_a   1.000
_cell.length_b   1.000
_cell.length_c   1.000
_cell.angle_alpha   90.00
_cell.angle_beta   90.00
_cell.angle_gamma   90.00
#
_symmetry.space_group_name_H-M   'P 1'
#
loop_
_entity.id
_entity.type
_entity.pdbx_description
1 polymer ?
#
loop_
_entity_poly.entity_id
_entity_poly.type
_entity_poly.pdbx_seq_one_letter_code
_entity_poly.pdbx_strand_id
1 'polypeptide(L)'
;MNSTPKFGWRTSIARGFPSFIPLPDLDWYPEVYDYVRPWTLWSTEENAYRELESLQRNTVPYYFGKHKLTMPSGQNAEVLIMEYIEGKTLEQWIEDRPP
;
A
#
# COMPACT_ATOMS: atom_id res chain seq x y z
N MET A 1 -23.18 -18.75 13.59
CA MET A 1 -21.86 -19.06 12.99
C MET A 1 -21.19 -17.73 12.70
N ASN A 2 -20.25 -17.31 13.55
CA ASN A 2 -19.56 -16.03 13.40
C ASN A 2 -18.21 -16.30 12.72
N SER A 3 -18.11 -16.02 11.41
CA SER A 3 -16.85 -16.07 10.69
C SER A 3 -16.08 -14.77 10.95
N THR A 4 -15.15 -14.80 11.89
CA THR A 4 -14.13 -13.76 12.07
C THR A 4 -13.31 -13.64 10.78
N PRO A 5 -13.15 -12.45 10.18
CA PRO A 5 -12.26 -12.27 9.04
C PRO A 5 -10.84 -12.62 9.46
N LYS A 6 -10.25 -13.65 8.85
CA LYS A 6 -8.85 -14.00 9.07
C LYS A 6 -7.98 -13.04 8.27
N PHE A 7 -7.60 -11.92 8.87
CA PHE A 7 -6.46 -11.14 8.39
C PHE A 7 -5.18 -11.96 8.62
N GLY A 8 -4.77 -12.69 7.58
CA GLY A 8 -3.57 -13.50 7.58
C GLY A 8 -2.34 -12.63 7.35
N TRP A 9 -1.71 -12.15 8.42
CA TRP A 9 -0.35 -11.61 8.35
C TRP A 9 0.61 -12.79 8.14
N ARG A 10 1.01 -13.07 6.89
CA ARG A 10 2.18 -13.92 6.64
C ARG A 10 3.42 -13.10 7.00
N THR A 11 3.94 -13.35 8.20
CA THR A 11 5.19 -12.80 8.72
C THR A 11 6.38 -13.50 8.07
N SER A 12 6.81 -13.03 6.90
CA SER A 12 8.20 -13.22 6.46
C SER A 12 9.03 -12.14 7.13
N ILE A 13 9.66 -12.47 8.25
CA ILE A 13 10.61 -11.61 8.97
C ILE A 13 11.88 -11.47 8.10
N ALA A 14 11.83 -10.64 7.07
CA ALA A 14 12.92 -9.72 6.85
C ALA A 14 12.74 -8.60 7.88
N ARG A 15 13.80 -7.89 8.29
CA ARG A 15 13.66 -6.63 9.06
C ARG A 15 12.93 -5.61 8.16
N GLY A 16 11.62 -5.77 8.06
CA GLY A 16 10.80 -5.20 7.01
C GLY A 16 10.31 -3.84 7.44
N PHE A 17 10.71 -2.83 6.70
CA PHE A 17 9.96 -1.60 6.70
C PHE A 17 8.51 -1.95 6.30
N PRO A 18 7.49 -1.54 7.08
CA PRO A 18 6.09 -1.87 6.80
C PRO A 18 5.58 -1.27 5.48
N SER A 19 6.40 -0.47 4.80
CA SER A 19 6.09 0.19 3.56
C SER A 19 6.20 -0.69 2.31
N PHE A 20 6.71 -1.92 2.39
CA PHE A 20 7.03 -2.77 1.21
C PHE A 20 7.93 -2.07 0.15
N ILE A 21 8.54 -0.94 0.51
CA ILE A 21 9.45 -0.20 -0.36
C ILE A 21 10.76 -0.98 -0.42
N PRO A 22 11.30 -1.27 -1.62
CA PRO A 22 12.59 -1.92 -1.74
C PRO A 22 13.64 -1.09 -1.01
N LEU A 23 14.39 -1.74 -0.12
CA LEU A 23 15.54 -1.11 0.52
C LEU A 23 16.59 -0.84 -0.56
N PRO A 24 17.31 0.29 -0.48
CA PRO A 24 18.41 0.53 -1.39
C PRO A 24 19.48 -0.54 -1.12
N ASP A 25 20.02 -1.12 -2.18
CA ASP A 25 21.16 -2.02 -2.07
C ASP A 25 22.39 -1.18 -1.64
N LEU A 26 22.93 -1.51 -0.47
CA LEU A 26 24.07 -0.78 0.12
C LEU A 26 25.39 -1.07 -0.61
N ASP A 27 25.46 -2.18 -1.36
CA ASP A 27 26.65 -2.59 -2.09
C ASP A 27 26.66 -2.06 -3.55
N TRP A 28 25.55 -1.43 -4.00
CA TRP A 28 25.36 -0.94 -5.36
C TRP A 28 25.51 0.60 -5.44
N TYR A 29 26.76 1.05 -5.54
CA TYR A 29 27.15 2.47 -5.36
C TYR A 29 26.63 3.51 -6.40
N PRO A 30 26.09 3.17 -7.59
CA PRO A 30 25.45 4.18 -8.47
C PRO A 30 23.96 4.49 -8.20
N GLU A 31 23.18 3.57 -7.63
CA GLU A 31 21.70 3.62 -7.65
C GLU A 31 21.07 4.18 -6.37
N VAL A 32 21.89 4.62 -5.40
CA VAL A 32 21.42 5.31 -4.18
C VAL A 32 20.64 6.59 -4.53
N TYR A 33 20.87 7.16 -5.73
CA TYR A 33 20.11 8.30 -6.26
C TYR A 33 18.68 7.97 -6.70
N ASP A 34 18.37 6.71 -6.98
CA ASP A 34 17.02 6.25 -7.38
C ASP A 34 16.18 5.80 -6.17
N TYR A 35 16.73 5.88 -4.95
CA TYR A 35 15.99 5.56 -3.74
C TYR A 35 14.90 6.62 -3.47
N VAL A 36 13.66 6.25 -3.78
CA VAL A 36 12.51 7.07 -3.44
C VAL A 36 12.20 6.91 -1.96
N ARG A 37 12.29 8.02 -1.23
CA ARG A 37 12.07 8.02 0.21
C ARG A 37 10.60 7.73 0.53
N PRO A 38 10.30 6.97 1.60
CA PRO A 38 8.93 6.57 1.92
C PRO A 38 7.93 7.72 2.02
N TRP A 39 8.36 8.88 2.54
CA TRP A 39 7.48 10.04 2.61
C TRP A 39 7.12 10.62 1.26
N THR A 40 8.05 10.56 0.30
CA THR A 40 7.82 11.04 -1.07
C THR A 40 6.73 10.21 -1.73
N LEU A 41 6.78 8.88 -1.55
CA LEU A 41 5.77 7.97 -2.10
C LEU A 41 4.39 8.24 -1.48
N TRP A 42 4.25 8.20 -0.16
CA TRP A 42 2.93 8.37 0.45
C TRP A 42 2.37 9.79 0.26
N SER A 43 3.23 10.82 0.20
CA SER A 43 2.76 12.20 -0.06
C SER A 43 2.25 12.37 -1.48
N THR A 44 2.91 11.72 -2.45
CA THR A 44 2.48 11.75 -3.86
C THR A 44 1.15 11.02 -4.02
N GLU A 45 1.01 9.87 -3.38
CA GLU A 45 -0.23 9.09 -3.38
C GLU A 45 -1.39 9.85 -2.70
N GLU A 46 -1.15 10.47 -1.54
CA GLU A 46 -2.13 11.33 -0.85
C GLU A 46 -2.61 12.47 -1.76
N ASN A 47 -1.70 13.14 -2.46
CA ASN A 47 -2.05 14.23 -3.39
C ASN A 47 -2.84 13.71 -4.59
N ALA A 48 -2.42 12.59 -5.20
CA ALA A 48 -3.12 12.00 -6.34
C ALA A 48 -4.57 11.63 -5.98
N TYR A 49 -4.82 10.99 -4.84
CA TYR A 49 -6.18 10.65 -4.43
C TYR A 49 -7.05 11.87 -4.10
N ARG A 50 -6.45 12.96 -3.61
CA ARG A 50 -7.16 14.24 -3.42
C ARG A 50 -7.56 14.87 -4.75
N GLU A 51 -6.72 14.82 -5.77
CA GLU A 51 -7.05 15.32 -7.11
C GLU A 51 -8.14 14.47 -7.79
N LEU A 52 -8.17 13.17 -7.49
CA LEU A 52 -9.15 12.22 -8.01
C LEU A 52 -10.48 12.21 -7.24
N GLU A 53 -10.74 13.18 -6.34
CA GLU A 53 -11.94 13.23 -5.48
C GLU A 53 -13.25 13.02 -6.28
N SER A 54 -13.37 13.66 -7.45
CA SER A 54 -14.54 13.54 -8.32
C SER A 54 -14.78 12.15 -8.92
N LEU A 55 -13.77 11.27 -8.92
CA LEU A 55 -13.80 9.93 -9.51
C LEU A 55 -13.92 8.82 -8.45
N GLN A 56 -13.86 9.17 -7.16
CA GLN A 56 -13.95 8.22 -6.07
C GLN A 56 -15.35 7.57 -5.98
N ARG A 57 -15.40 6.32 -5.49
CA ARG A 57 -16.63 5.46 -5.37
C ARG A 57 -17.22 5.00 -6.71
N ASN A 58 -16.58 5.32 -7.83
CA ASN A 58 -17.01 4.87 -9.14
C ASN A 58 -15.83 4.26 -9.90
N THR A 59 -14.88 5.11 -10.30
CA THR A 59 -13.72 4.67 -11.09
C THR A 59 -12.56 4.24 -10.20
N VAL A 60 -12.36 4.95 -9.08
CA VAL A 60 -11.33 4.61 -8.09
C VAL A 60 -11.96 4.38 -6.71
N PRO A 61 -11.35 3.54 -5.85
CA PRO A 61 -11.82 3.33 -4.49
C PRO A 61 -11.88 4.64 -3.70
N TYR A 62 -12.79 4.72 -2.73
CA TYR A 62 -12.86 5.88 -1.86
C TYR A 62 -11.62 6.01 -0.97
N TYR A 63 -11.05 7.21 -0.89
CA TYR A 63 -9.90 7.51 -0.06
C TYR A 63 -10.34 8.14 1.27
N PHE A 64 -10.06 7.46 2.39
CA PHE A 64 -10.44 7.91 3.73
C PHE A 64 -9.45 8.91 4.34
N GLY A 65 -8.24 9.00 3.78
CA GLY A 65 -7.22 9.94 4.23
C GLY A 65 -6.00 9.28 4.84
N LYS A 66 -5.07 10.12 5.31
CA LYS A 66 -3.88 9.72 6.05
C LYS A 66 -4.18 9.65 7.55
N HIS A 67 -3.80 8.54 8.17
CA HIS A 67 -3.96 8.30 9.59
C HIS A 67 -2.63 7.99 10.25
N LYS A 68 -2.51 8.33 11.54
CA LYS A 68 -1.41 7.92 12.40
C LYS A 68 -1.90 6.78 13.29
N LEU A 69 -1.20 5.65 13.24
CA LEU A 69 -1.49 4.47 14.06
C LEU A 69 -0.27 4.15 14.93
N THR A 70 -0.51 3.67 16.14
CA THR A 70 0.55 3.13 16.98
C THR A 70 0.65 1.63 16.74
N MET A 71 1.79 1.21 16.24
CA MET A 71 2.12 -0.20 16.00
C MET A 71 2.24 -0.93 17.34
N PRO A 72 2.08 -2.28 17.37
CA PRO A 72 2.28 -3.07 18.59
C PRO A 72 3.67 -2.91 19.23
N SER A 73 4.67 -2.50 18.44
CA SER A 73 6.02 -2.16 18.91
C SER A 73 6.10 -0.82 19.66
N GLY A 74 5.01 -0.07 19.79
CA GLY A 74 4.97 1.27 20.38
C GLY A 74 5.42 2.39 19.43
N GLN A 75 5.84 2.04 18.21
CA GLN A 75 6.22 3.02 17.19
C GLN A 75 5.00 3.57 16.46
N ASN A 76 5.05 4.83 16.04
CA ASN A 76 3.99 5.40 15.20
C ASN A 76 4.24 5.08 13.72
N ALA A 77 3.18 4.72 13.02
CA ALA A 77 3.14 4.54 11.57
C ALA A 77 2.14 5.52 10.96
N GLU A 78 2.51 6.08 9.81
CA GLU A 78 1.58 6.82 8.95
C GLU A 78 1.05 5.86 7.90
N VAL A 79 -0.28 5.80 7.77
CA VAL A 79 -0.96 4.90 6.84
C VAL A 79 -1.96 5.68 6.00
N LEU A 80 -2.09 5.28 4.74
CA LEU A 80 -3.14 5.75 3.84
C LEU A 80 -4.28 4.74 3.92
N ILE A 81 -5.48 5.21 4.27
CA ILE A 81 -6.66 4.34 4.36
C ILE A 81 -7.52 4.57 3.12
N MET A 82 -7.87 3.47 2.45
CA MET A 82 -8.71 3.45 1.26
C MET A 82 -9.72 2.31 1.33
N GLU A 83 -10.78 2.42 0.56
CA GLU A 83 -11.81 1.41 0.42
C GLU A 83 -11.23 0.13 -0.18
N TYR A 84 -11.50 -1.00 0.48
CA TYR A 84 -11.18 -2.31 -0.06
C TYR A 84 -12.28 -2.74 -1.03
N ILE A 85 -11.90 -2.99 -2.28
CA ILE A 85 -12.79 -3.55 -3.29
C ILE A 85 -12.45 -5.03 -3.45
N GLU A 86 -13.39 -5.90 -3.08
CA GLU A 86 -13.25 -7.33 -3.32
C GLU A 86 -13.29 -7.60 -4.83
N GLY A 87 -12.26 -8.29 -5.34
CA GLY A 87 -12.13 -8.55 -6.77
C GLY A 87 -10.92 -9.41 -7.09
N LYS A 88 -10.80 -9.73 -8.38
CA LYS A 88 -9.62 -10.41 -8.92
C LYS A 88 -8.48 -9.40 -9.09
N THR A 89 -7.25 -9.84 -8.90
CA THR A 89 -6.10 -9.02 -9.32
C THR A 89 -6.13 -8.84 -10.84
N LEU A 90 -5.40 -7.85 -11.34
CA LEU A 90 -5.31 -7.61 -12.79
C LEU A 90 -4.77 -8.85 -13.51
N GLU A 91 -3.79 -9.53 -12.92
CA GLU A 91 -3.18 -10.75 -13.45
C GLU A 91 -4.21 -11.88 -13.55
N GLN A 92 -4.94 -12.14 -12.46
CA GLN A 92 -6.00 -13.15 -12.44
C GLN A 92 -7.10 -12.84 -13.46
N TRP A 93 -7.47 -11.58 -13.59
CA TRP A 93 -8.47 -11.17 -14.56
C TRP A 93 -7.98 -11.31 -16.01
N ILE A 94 -6.70 -11.06 -16.29
CA ILE A 94 -6.09 -11.28 -17.60
C ILE A 94 -6.08 -12.77 -17.94
N GLU A 95 -5.73 -13.63 -16.99
CA GLU A 95 -5.73 -15.09 -17.18
C GLU A 95 -7.13 -15.64 -17.49
N ASP A 96 -8.17 -15.04 -16.92
CA ASP A 96 -9.56 -15.45 -17.12
C ASP A 96 -10.20 -14.91 -18.42
N ARG A 97 -9.51 -14.04 -19.18
CA ARG A 97 -10.06 -13.50 -20.42
C ARG A 97 -10.19 -14.61 -21.48
N PRO A 98 -11.37 -14.80 -22.09
CA PRO A 98 -11.47 -15.65 -23.27
C PRO A 98 -10.63 -15.07 -24.43
N PRO A 99 -10.14 -15.92 -25.33
CA PRO A 99 -9.30 -15.51 -26.46
C PRO A 99 -10.01 -14.57 -27.45
#